data_AF-A0A0M3J809-F1
#
_entry.id   AF-A0A0M3J809-F1
#
_cell.length_a   1.000
_cell.length_b   1.000
_cell.length_c   1.000
_cell.angle_alpha   90.00
_cell.angle_beta   90.00
_cell.angle_gamma   90.00
#
_symmetry.space_group_name_H-M   'P 1'
#
loop_
_entity.id
_entity.type
_entity.pdbx_description
1 polymer ?
#
loop_
_entity_poly.entity_id
_entity_poly.type
_entity_poly.pdbx_seq_one_letter_code
_entity_poly.pdbx_strand_id
1 'polypeptide(L)'
;LATGLIHLGLDRGDRVGMWGPNTYEWIVCQFATALAGMIMVNINPCYQSEELKFALEKVGIKALIAPPSFKKSNYYASVSDIIPEIILKAEGRGDFASHNFPSFRHFIIIDDQKLYRGGWRYSEVIKMGSEEDRIKLADIERCVQPDDPVNIQYTSGTTGVPKGATLTHHNVVNNAYFVGRRAGYAEKVSYLVNIIAIN
;
A
#
# COMPACT_ATOMS: atom_id res chain seq x y z
N LEU A 1 -5.06 -10.50 4.84
CA LEU A 1 -4.17 -9.32 4.77
C LEU A 1 -4.45 -8.31 5.89
N ALA A 2 -5.69 -7.82 6.08
CA ALA A 2 -6.02 -6.84 7.14
C ALA A 2 -5.51 -7.27 8.53
N THR A 3 -5.91 -8.46 8.98
CA THR A 3 -5.45 -9.06 10.25
C THR A 3 -3.94 -9.28 10.29
N GLY A 4 -3.30 -9.57 9.15
CA GLY A 4 -1.85 -9.68 9.06
C GLY A 4 -1.14 -8.35 9.27
N LEU A 5 -1.68 -7.25 8.74
CA LEU A 5 -1.14 -5.90 8.99
C LEU A 5 -1.34 -5.48 10.45
N ILE A 6 -2.50 -5.80 11.04
CA ILE A 6 -2.76 -5.59 12.47
C ILE A 6 -1.76 -6.38 13.32
N HIS A 7 -1.50 -7.64 12.96
CA HIS A 7 -0.52 -8.49 13.63
C HIS A 7 0.90 -7.90 13.60
N LEU A 8 1.26 -7.24 12.50
CA LEU A 8 2.53 -6.52 12.39
C LEU A 8 2.58 -5.24 13.24
N GLY A 9 1.48 -4.84 13.89
CA GLY A 9 1.40 -3.65 14.76
C GLY A 9 0.98 -2.38 14.03
N LEU A 10 0.29 -2.50 12.90
CA LEU A 10 -0.38 -1.36 12.27
C LEU A 10 -1.74 -1.12 12.93
N ASP A 11 -2.10 0.17 13.05
CA ASP A 11 -3.34 0.64 13.65
C ASP A 11 -4.14 1.53 12.69
N ARG A 12 -5.39 1.85 13.07
CA ARG A 12 -6.24 2.79 12.34
C ARG A 12 -5.50 4.12 12.12
N GLY A 13 -5.54 4.64 10.90
CA GLY A 13 -4.85 5.86 10.47
C GLY A 13 -3.39 5.66 10.04
N ASP A 14 -2.82 4.46 10.19
CA ASP A 14 -1.49 4.17 9.64
C ASP A 14 -1.52 4.12 8.11
N ARG A 15 -0.43 4.57 7.49
CA ARG A 15 -0.28 4.63 6.03
C ARG A 15 0.41 3.37 5.52
N VAL A 16 -0.22 2.70 4.56
CA VAL A 16 0.31 1.50 3.89
C VAL A 16 0.58 1.84 2.43
N GLY A 17 1.84 1.97 2.06
CA GLY A 17 2.26 2.17 0.69
C GLY A 17 2.07 0.90 -0.14
N MET A 18 1.46 1.03 -1.31
CA MET A 18 1.48 0.00 -2.35
C MET A 18 2.24 0.55 -3.54
N TRP A 19 3.26 -0.18 -3.98
CA TRP A 19 4.16 0.25 -5.03
C TRP A 19 4.44 -0.90 -5.99
N GLY A 20 4.01 -0.77 -7.25
CA GLY A 20 4.19 -1.86 -8.21
C GLY A 20 3.27 -1.79 -9.42
N PRO A 21 3.37 -2.77 -10.33
CA PRO A 21 2.55 -2.85 -11.54
C PRO A 21 1.10 -3.20 -11.24
N ASN A 22 0.24 -3.21 -12.25
CA ASN A 22 -1.16 -3.62 -12.12
C ASN A 22 -1.25 -5.12 -11.78
N THR A 23 -1.49 -5.43 -10.51
CA THR A 23 -1.68 -6.79 -9.98
C THR A 23 -2.92 -6.87 -9.10
N TYR A 24 -3.38 -8.08 -8.77
CA TYR A 24 -4.56 -8.26 -7.94
C TYR A 24 -4.34 -7.82 -6.48
N GLU A 25 -3.09 -7.80 -6.00
CA GLU A 25 -2.72 -7.36 -4.66
C GLU A 25 -3.10 -5.91 -4.40
N TRP A 26 -3.19 -5.05 -5.43
CA TRP A 26 -3.74 -3.70 -5.28
C TRP A 26 -5.16 -3.71 -4.73
N ILE A 27 -6.01 -4.60 -5.24
CA ILE A 27 -7.41 -4.72 -4.83
C ILE A 27 -7.47 -5.28 -3.42
N VAL A 28 -6.69 -6.34 -3.14
CA VAL A 28 -6.64 -6.95 -1.80
C VAL A 28 -6.14 -5.96 -0.76
N CYS A 29 -5.10 -5.18 -1.07
CA CYS A 29 -4.56 -4.13 -0.21
C CYS A 29 -5.58 -3.03 0.04
N GLN A 30 -6.28 -2.57 -1.01
CA GLN A 30 -7.31 -1.52 -0.89
C GLN A 30 -8.44 -1.93 0.07
N PHE A 31 -8.95 -3.16 -0.05
CA PHE A 31 -9.98 -3.64 0.87
C PHE A 31 -9.42 -3.90 2.27
N ALA A 32 -8.24 -4.52 2.38
CA ALA A 32 -7.64 -4.83 3.67
C ALA A 32 -7.35 -3.60 4.52
N THR A 33 -6.79 -2.55 3.90
CA THR A 33 -6.52 -1.29 4.56
C THR A 33 -7.81 -0.57 4.94
N ALA A 34 -8.79 -0.53 4.03
CA ALA A 34 -10.10 0.07 4.30
C ALA A 34 -10.83 -0.59 5.49
N LEU A 35 -10.86 -1.91 5.55
CA LEU A 35 -11.50 -2.65 6.67
C LEU A 35 -10.79 -2.36 8.00
N ALA A 36 -9.46 -2.29 7.99
CA ALA A 36 -8.66 -2.01 9.18
C ALA A 36 -8.52 -0.50 9.49
N GLY A 37 -9.27 0.37 8.81
CA GLY A 37 -9.19 1.83 8.97
C GLY A 37 -7.79 2.41 8.69
N MET A 38 -6.96 1.70 7.95
CA MET A 38 -5.64 2.14 7.48
C MET A 38 -5.80 2.89 6.16
N ILE A 39 -4.80 3.70 5.81
CA ILE A 39 -4.83 4.56 4.64
C ILE A 39 -3.89 3.99 3.59
N MET A 40 -4.42 3.51 2.47
CA MET A 40 -3.59 3.03 1.36
C MET A 40 -2.94 4.22 0.65
N VAL A 41 -1.62 4.19 0.46
CA VAL A 41 -0.89 5.20 -0.31
C VAL A 41 -0.50 4.60 -1.65
N ASN A 42 -1.01 5.17 -2.75
CA ASN A 42 -0.74 4.69 -4.09
C ASN A 42 0.57 5.32 -4.60
N ILE A 43 1.59 4.49 -4.83
CA ILE A 43 2.90 4.92 -5.31
C ILE A 43 3.07 4.51 -6.78
N ASN A 44 3.51 5.46 -7.59
CA ASN A 44 3.71 5.23 -9.03
C ASN A 44 4.82 4.17 -9.25
N PRO A 45 4.57 3.10 -10.03
CA PRO A 45 5.55 2.05 -10.31
C PRO A 45 6.85 2.52 -10.97
N CYS A 46 6.86 3.71 -11.57
CA CYS A 46 8.03 4.31 -12.21
C CYS A 46 8.91 5.14 -11.26
N TYR A 47 8.44 5.42 -10.03
CA TYR A 47 9.27 6.12 -9.02
C TYR A 47 10.61 5.39 -8.86
N GLN A 48 11.66 6.16 -8.61
CA GLN A 48 12.98 5.66 -8.24
C GLN A 48 13.22 6.01 -6.76
N SER A 49 14.45 5.77 -6.29
CA SER A 49 14.82 5.92 -4.88
C SER A 49 14.50 7.32 -4.32
N GLU A 50 14.70 8.39 -5.08
CA GLU A 50 14.43 9.77 -4.63
C GLU A 50 12.93 10.08 -4.52
N GLU A 51 12.12 9.70 -5.52
CA GLU A 51 10.67 9.90 -5.43
C GLU A 51 10.03 9.01 -4.35
N LEU A 52 10.57 7.80 -4.14
CA LEU A 52 10.15 6.92 -3.05
C LEU A 52 10.48 7.55 -1.69
N LYS A 53 11.70 8.05 -1.51
CA LYS A 53 12.12 8.73 -0.28
C LYS A 53 11.17 9.88 0.05
N PHE A 54 10.89 10.73 -0.94
CA PHE A 54 9.91 11.80 -0.79
C PHE A 54 8.55 11.26 -0.34
N ALA A 55 8.05 10.19 -0.96
CA ALA A 55 6.76 9.61 -0.61
C ALA A 55 6.74 9.03 0.81
N LEU A 56 7.79 8.33 1.24
CA LEU A 56 7.90 7.76 2.59
C LEU A 56 7.89 8.86 3.67
N GLU A 57 8.67 9.93 3.47
CA GLU A 57 8.75 11.06 4.40
C GLU A 57 7.45 11.88 4.42
N LYS A 58 6.91 12.22 3.25
CA LYS A 58 5.83 13.20 3.13
C LYS A 58 4.53 12.75 3.80
N VAL A 59 4.19 11.47 3.69
CA VAL A 59 2.94 10.92 4.25
C VAL A 59 3.19 9.90 5.36
N GLY A 60 4.45 9.72 5.77
CA GLY A 60 4.83 8.86 6.88
C GLY A 60 4.37 7.42 6.70
N ILE A 61 4.76 6.77 5.61
CA ILE A 61 4.37 5.37 5.34
C ILE A 61 4.94 4.47 6.45
N LYS A 62 4.09 3.61 7.04
CA LYS A 62 4.49 2.67 8.10
C LYS A 62 4.81 1.28 7.55
N ALA A 63 4.07 0.84 6.54
CA ALA A 63 4.36 -0.39 5.80
C ALA A 63 4.37 -0.14 4.29
N LEU A 64 5.29 -0.77 3.56
CA LEU A 64 5.38 -0.71 2.10
C LEU A 64 5.21 -2.12 1.54
N ILE A 65 4.32 -2.27 0.57
CA ILE A 65 4.06 -3.51 -0.16
C ILE A 65 4.51 -3.32 -1.61
N ALA A 66 5.41 -4.18 -2.10
CA ALA A 66 5.90 -4.13 -3.48
C ALA A 66 6.37 -5.50 -3.97
N PRO A 67 6.35 -5.80 -5.29
CA PRO A 67 7.14 -6.89 -5.82
C PRO A 67 8.64 -6.56 -5.72
N PRO A 68 9.56 -7.52 -5.90
CA PRO A 68 10.99 -7.23 -5.84
C PRO A 68 11.47 -6.37 -7.01
N SER A 69 10.89 -6.55 -8.20
CA SER A 69 11.21 -5.80 -9.41
C SER A 69 10.05 -5.88 -10.43
N PHE A 70 10.04 -4.95 -11.39
CA PHE A 70 9.17 -5.02 -12.56
C PHE A 70 9.79 -4.26 -13.73
N LYS A 71 9.90 -4.90 -14.90
CA LYS A 71 10.61 -4.36 -16.08
C LYS A 71 12.02 -3.88 -15.71
N LYS A 72 12.27 -2.57 -15.80
CA LYS A 72 13.56 -1.95 -15.47
C LYS A 72 13.65 -1.48 -14.01
N SER A 73 12.54 -1.47 -13.27
CA SER A 73 12.51 -1.02 -11.88
C SER A 73 12.90 -2.15 -10.94
N ASN A 74 13.85 -1.89 -10.04
CA ASN A 74 14.23 -2.80 -8.96
C ASN A 74 13.81 -2.20 -7.61
N TYR A 75 12.58 -2.52 -7.20
CA TYR A 75 11.98 -1.97 -5.99
C TYR A 75 12.78 -2.33 -4.75
N TYR A 76 13.22 -3.59 -4.61
CA TYR A 76 14.01 -4.02 -3.45
C TYR A 76 15.33 -3.24 -3.34
N ALA A 77 16.04 -3.04 -4.46
CA ALA A 77 17.26 -2.24 -4.48
C ALA A 77 16.96 -0.79 -4.08
N SER A 78 15.93 -0.17 -4.66
CA SER A 78 15.56 1.21 -4.33
C SER A 78 15.24 1.41 -2.85
N VAL A 79 14.54 0.47 -2.20
CA VAL A 79 14.31 0.56 -0.74
C VAL A 79 15.63 0.37 0.02
N SER A 80 16.46 -0.59 -0.39
CA SER A 80 17.75 -0.87 0.27
C SER A 80 18.73 0.30 0.18
N ASP A 81 18.70 1.08 -0.91
CA ASP A 81 19.53 2.26 -1.12
C ASP A 81 19.19 3.38 -0.13
N ILE A 82 17.89 3.58 0.16
CA ILE A 82 17.44 4.65 1.05
C ILE A 82 17.36 4.20 2.52
N ILE A 83 17.17 2.90 2.76
CA ILE A 83 17.08 2.27 4.09
C ILE A 83 18.11 1.13 4.17
N PRO A 84 19.38 1.46 4.46
CA PRO A 84 20.45 0.47 4.54
C PRO A 84 20.25 -0.53 5.70
N GLU A 85 19.38 -0.24 6.68
CA GLU A 85 19.07 -1.17 7.77
C GLU A 85 18.41 -2.48 7.27
N ILE A 86 17.83 -2.48 6.07
CA ILE A 86 17.24 -3.67 5.43
C ILE A 86 18.27 -4.78 5.25
N ILE A 87 19.48 -4.45 4.82
CA ILE A 87 20.52 -5.46 4.54
C ILE A 87 21.07 -6.11 5.82
N LEU A 88 20.89 -5.47 6.98
CA LEU A 88 21.32 -5.98 8.28
C LEU A 88 20.36 -7.04 8.84
N LYS A 89 19.13 -7.13 8.33
CA LYS A 89 18.13 -8.08 8.79
C LYS A 89 18.33 -9.46 8.17
N ALA A 90 17.78 -10.46 8.85
CA ALA A 90 17.69 -11.82 8.33
C ALA A 90 16.67 -11.90 7.17
N GLU A 91 16.82 -12.91 6.34
CA GLU A 91 15.85 -13.19 5.28
C GLU A 91 14.47 -13.52 5.86
N GLY A 92 13.41 -12.99 5.24
CA GLY A 92 12.04 -13.19 5.69
C GLY A 92 11.64 -12.36 6.92
N ARG A 93 12.53 -11.50 7.43
CA ARG A 93 12.25 -10.57 8.54
C ARG A 93 12.18 -9.16 8.00
N GLY A 94 10.97 -8.60 7.96
CA GLY A 94 10.72 -7.26 7.44
C GLY A 94 10.46 -6.18 8.49
N ASP A 95 10.66 -6.46 9.78
CA ASP A 95 10.57 -5.45 10.85
C ASP A 95 11.92 -4.75 11.08
N PHE A 96 11.92 -3.43 11.09
CA PHE A 96 13.08 -2.61 11.44
C PHE A 96 12.66 -1.23 11.92
N ALA A 97 13.59 -0.54 12.57
CA ALA A 97 13.50 0.89 12.81
C ALA A 97 14.51 1.56 11.87
N SER A 98 14.03 2.39 10.94
CA SER A 98 14.91 3.20 10.11
C SER A 98 15.22 4.51 10.83
N HIS A 99 16.49 4.92 10.83
CA HIS A 99 16.87 6.22 11.36
C HIS A 99 16.30 7.36 10.52
N ASN A 100 16.40 7.24 9.19
CA ASN A 100 15.96 8.27 8.24
C ASN A 100 14.44 8.33 8.09
N PHE A 101 13.73 7.21 8.34
CA PHE A 101 12.28 7.12 8.22
C PHE A 101 11.66 6.54 9.51
N PRO A 102 11.52 7.33 10.58
CA PRO A 102 11.06 6.82 11.88
C PRO A 102 9.65 6.21 11.88
N SER A 103 8.81 6.65 10.93
CA SER A 103 7.48 6.08 10.73
C SER A 103 7.51 4.72 10.04
N PHE A 104 8.54 4.42 9.23
CA PHE A 104 8.60 3.22 8.41
C PHE A 104 9.10 2.03 9.22
N ARG A 105 8.33 0.93 9.21
CA ARG A 105 8.54 -0.22 10.10
C ARG A 105 8.52 -1.56 9.39
N HIS A 106 7.78 -1.68 8.28
CA HIS A 106 7.59 -2.95 7.60
C HIS A 106 7.79 -2.82 6.09
N PHE A 107 8.65 -3.68 5.53
CA PHE A 107 8.68 -3.92 4.08
C PHE A 107 8.13 -5.32 3.79
N ILE A 108 7.12 -5.39 2.91
CA ILE A 108 6.39 -6.62 2.57
C ILE A 108 6.55 -6.85 1.07
N ILE A 109 7.12 -7.99 0.70
CA ILE A 109 7.53 -8.29 -0.67
C ILE A 109 6.59 -9.34 -1.27
N ILE A 110 6.04 -9.02 -2.43
CA ILE A 110 5.20 -9.92 -3.23
C ILE A 110 6.13 -10.81 -4.07
N ASP A 111 6.63 -11.87 -3.44
CA ASP A 111 7.46 -12.91 -4.07
C ASP A 111 7.26 -14.25 -3.34
N ASP A 112 6.76 -15.26 -4.06
CA ASP A 112 6.56 -16.61 -3.53
C ASP A 112 7.78 -17.53 -3.73
N GLN A 113 8.80 -17.09 -4.45
CA GLN A 113 9.98 -17.89 -4.79
C GLN A 113 11.13 -17.56 -3.85
N LYS A 114 11.40 -16.27 -3.60
CA LYS A 114 12.59 -15.83 -2.87
C LYS A 114 12.25 -15.16 -1.54
N LEU A 115 13.10 -15.36 -0.54
CA LEU A 115 13.10 -14.56 0.68
C LEU A 115 14.18 -13.47 0.57
N TYR A 116 13.89 -12.33 1.18
CA TYR A 116 14.74 -11.15 1.14
C TYR A 116 15.07 -10.71 2.55
N ARG A 117 16.27 -10.17 2.73
CA ARG A 117 16.67 -9.52 3.97
C ARG A 117 15.83 -8.26 4.17
N GLY A 118 15.37 -8.02 5.38
CA GLY A 118 14.58 -6.82 5.66
C GLY A 118 13.21 -6.81 4.97
N GLY A 119 12.72 -7.96 4.49
CA GLY A 119 11.43 -8.07 3.81
C GLY A 119 10.61 -9.26 4.31
N TRP A 120 9.35 -9.01 4.67
CA TRP A 120 8.36 -10.05 4.89
C TRP A 120 7.90 -10.64 3.57
N ARG A 121 7.61 -11.93 3.52
CA ARG A 121 6.90 -12.51 2.38
C ARG A 121 5.40 -12.17 2.48
N TYR A 122 4.83 -11.60 1.42
CA TYR A 122 3.42 -11.21 1.37
C TYR A 122 2.46 -12.36 1.72
N SER A 123 2.68 -13.55 1.16
CA SER A 123 1.86 -14.73 1.44
C SER A 123 1.94 -15.23 2.89
N GLU A 124 3.04 -14.94 3.60
CA GLU A 124 3.15 -15.24 5.04
C GLU A 124 2.45 -14.19 5.89
N VAL A 125 2.57 -12.90 5.56
CA VAL A 125 1.83 -11.83 6.25
C VAL A 125 0.32 -12.07 6.18
N ILE A 126 -0.20 -12.56 5.05
CA ILE A 126 -1.62 -12.92 4.94
C ILE A 126 -2.05 -13.96 6.00
N LYS A 127 -1.16 -14.87 6.38
CA LYS A 127 -1.42 -15.97 7.32
C LYS A 127 -1.09 -15.63 8.77
N MET A 128 -0.41 -14.51 9.03
CA MET A 128 0.01 -14.12 10.40
C MET A 128 -1.15 -13.74 11.31
N GLY A 129 -2.30 -13.32 10.76
CA GLY A 129 -3.44 -12.88 11.55
C GLY A 129 -3.94 -13.94 12.52
N SER A 130 -3.97 -13.61 13.80
CA SER A 130 -4.48 -14.42 14.89
C SER A 130 -5.99 -14.21 15.13
N GLU A 131 -6.57 -14.94 16.07
CA GLU A 131 -7.95 -14.71 16.52
C GLU A 131 -8.10 -13.35 17.22
N GLU A 132 -7.10 -12.93 18.00
CA GLU A 132 -7.08 -11.61 18.64
C GLU A 132 -7.08 -10.48 17.60
N ASP A 133 -6.33 -10.65 16.50
CA ASP A 133 -6.32 -9.69 15.40
C ASP A 133 -7.68 -9.60 14.68
N ARG A 134 -8.43 -10.71 14.62
CA ARG A 134 -9.80 -10.74 14.05
C ARG A 134 -10.79 -10.00 14.94
N ILE A 135 -10.70 -10.16 16.26
CA ILE A 135 -11.52 -9.42 17.22
C ILE A 135 -11.22 -7.93 17.10
N LYS A 136 -9.93 -7.55 17.10
CA LYS A 136 -9.51 -6.15 16.92
C LYS A 136 -9.99 -5.56 15.59
N LEU A 137 -9.92 -6.31 14.50
CA LEU A 137 -10.47 -5.89 13.21
C LEU A 137 -11.97 -5.62 13.29
N ALA A 138 -12.75 -6.52 13.90
CA ALA A 138 -14.20 -6.34 14.05
C ALA A 138 -14.56 -5.09 14.87
N ASP A 139 -13.77 -4.75 15.88
CA ASP A 139 -13.95 -3.52 16.65
C ASP A 139 -13.61 -2.27 15.82
N ILE A 140 -12.54 -2.32 15.01
CA ILE A 140 -12.18 -1.24 14.09
C ILE A 140 -13.27 -1.02 13.05
N GLU A 141 -13.79 -2.09 12.41
CA GLU A 141 -14.82 -2.01 11.37
C GLU A 141 -16.08 -1.27 11.86
N ARG A 142 -16.46 -1.44 13.13
CA ARG A 142 -17.59 -0.70 13.74
C ARG A 142 -17.31 0.80 13.92
N CYS A 143 -16.05 1.20 13.96
CA CYS A 143 -15.62 2.57 14.19
C CYS A 143 -15.31 3.33 12.88
N VAL A 144 -15.05 2.64 11.78
CA VAL A 144 -14.77 3.26 10.47
C VAL A 144 -15.99 4.03 9.98
N GLN A 145 -15.77 5.29 9.58
CA GLN A 145 -16.81 6.18 9.07
C GLN A 145 -16.62 6.45 7.57
N PRO A 146 -17.70 6.75 6.81
CA PRO A 146 -17.60 7.07 5.39
C PRO A 146 -16.66 8.24 5.06
N ASP A 147 -16.51 9.20 5.97
CA ASP A 147 -15.66 10.38 5.79
C ASP A 147 -14.23 10.19 6.34
N ASP A 148 -13.90 8.99 6.84
CA ASP A 148 -12.53 8.66 7.21
C ASP A 148 -11.64 8.59 5.94
N PRO A 149 -10.37 9.04 6.02
CA PRO A 149 -9.39 8.82 4.97
C PRO A 149 -9.16 7.34 4.71
N VAL A 150 -9.15 6.94 3.43
CA VAL A 150 -8.91 5.55 3.02
C VAL A 150 -7.80 5.42 1.97
N ASN A 151 -7.53 6.50 1.23
CA ASN A 151 -6.59 6.46 0.14
C ASN A 151 -5.84 7.80 -0.01
N ILE A 152 -4.55 7.74 -0.33
CA ILE A 152 -3.75 8.89 -0.74
C ILE A 152 -3.17 8.63 -2.12
N GLN A 153 -3.39 9.58 -3.04
CA GLN A 153 -2.86 9.51 -4.41
C GLN A 153 -1.93 10.68 -4.67
N TYR A 154 -0.73 10.39 -5.16
CA TYR A 154 0.16 11.44 -5.64
C TYR A 154 -0.29 11.94 -7.00
N THR A 155 -0.39 13.26 -7.11
CA THR A 155 -0.68 13.95 -8.37
C THR A 155 0.54 14.75 -8.80
N SER A 156 0.90 14.65 -10.08
CA SER A 156 2.10 15.26 -10.67
C SER A 156 1.96 16.76 -10.98
N GLY A 157 0.96 17.44 -10.37
CA GLY A 157 0.57 18.84 -10.61
C GLY A 157 1.51 19.69 -11.46
N THR A 158 0.99 20.32 -12.52
CA THR A 158 1.71 20.96 -13.64
C THR A 158 2.83 21.97 -13.31
N THR A 159 3.03 22.33 -12.04
CA THR A 159 3.97 23.38 -11.62
C THR A 159 4.71 23.10 -10.31
N GLY A 160 4.85 21.85 -9.83
CA GLY A 160 5.63 21.61 -8.60
C GLY A 160 5.74 20.18 -8.07
N VAL A 161 6.26 20.08 -6.84
CA VAL A 161 6.44 18.84 -6.09
C VAL A 161 5.12 18.06 -5.96
N PRO A 162 5.09 16.72 -6.14
CA PRO A 162 3.87 15.93 -6.08
C PRO A 162 3.06 16.17 -4.80
N LYS A 163 1.74 16.31 -4.96
CA LYS A 163 0.81 16.52 -3.84
C LYS A 163 0.02 15.23 -3.59
N GLY A 164 -0.01 14.78 -2.33
CA GLY A 164 -0.85 13.67 -1.90
C GLY A 164 -2.29 14.14 -1.72
N ALA A 165 -3.17 13.76 -2.65
CA ALA A 165 -4.61 13.97 -2.54
C ALA A 165 -5.19 12.87 -1.64
N THR A 166 -5.78 13.27 -0.52
CA THR A 166 -6.44 12.33 0.41
C THR A 166 -7.90 12.16 0.02
N LEU A 167 -8.33 10.91 -0.09
CA LEU A 167 -9.71 10.54 -0.41
C LEU A 167 -10.33 9.76 0.75
N THR A 168 -11.61 10.03 0.98
CA THR A 168 -12.43 9.30 1.95
C THR A 168 -13.08 8.07 1.33
N HIS A 169 -13.62 7.16 2.15
CA HIS A 169 -14.43 6.03 1.66
C HIS A 169 -15.58 6.52 0.77
N HIS A 170 -16.25 7.59 1.20
CA HIS A 170 -17.36 8.20 0.47
C HIS A 170 -16.90 8.76 -0.89
N ASN A 171 -15.73 9.40 -0.97
CA ASN A 171 -15.17 9.86 -2.26
C ASN A 171 -14.95 8.69 -3.23
N VAL A 172 -14.30 7.62 -2.77
CA VAL A 172 -13.92 6.47 -3.61
C VAL A 172 -15.15 5.73 -4.10
N VAL A 173 -16.09 5.39 -3.22
CA VAL A 173 -17.30 4.63 -3.57
C VAL A 173 -18.19 5.41 -4.53
N ASN A 174 -18.43 6.70 -4.27
CA ASN A 174 -19.26 7.51 -5.16
C ASN A 174 -18.60 7.71 -6.52
N ASN A 175 -17.28 7.94 -6.57
CA ASN A 175 -16.58 8.05 -7.83
C ASN A 175 -16.75 6.77 -8.66
N ALA A 176 -16.51 5.60 -8.06
CA ALA A 176 -16.69 4.31 -8.71
C ALA A 176 -18.14 4.10 -9.21
N TYR A 177 -19.14 4.46 -8.38
CA TYR A 177 -20.56 4.38 -8.77
C TYR A 177 -20.88 5.24 -9.99
N PHE A 178 -20.51 6.53 -9.97
CA PHE A 178 -20.81 7.44 -11.07
C PHE A 178 -20.03 7.12 -12.35
N VAL A 179 -18.77 6.67 -12.23
CA VAL A 179 -17.99 6.17 -13.37
C VAL A 179 -18.64 4.93 -13.95
N GLY A 180 -19.02 3.96 -13.11
CA GLY A 180 -19.67 2.72 -13.55
C GLY A 180 -21.00 2.99 -14.25
N ARG A 181 -21.83 3.91 -13.72
CA ARG A 181 -23.07 4.33 -14.37
C ARG A 181 -22.82 4.97 -15.74
N ARG A 182 -21.84 5.87 -15.83
CA ARG A 182 -21.52 6.57 -17.08
C ARG A 182 -20.94 5.64 -18.14
N ALA A 183 -20.15 4.66 -17.71
CA ALA A 183 -19.57 3.63 -18.58
C ALA A 183 -20.57 2.49 -18.89
N GLY A 184 -21.79 2.56 -18.35
CA GLY A 184 -22.85 1.59 -18.59
C GLY A 184 -22.56 0.23 -17.98
N TYR A 185 -21.86 0.12 -16.84
CA TYR A 185 -21.41 -1.15 -16.24
C TYR A 185 -22.52 -2.15 -15.91
N ALA A 186 -23.77 -1.70 -15.82
CA ALA A 186 -24.93 -2.56 -15.62
C ALA A 186 -25.41 -3.24 -16.92
N GLU A 187 -24.90 -2.82 -18.09
CA GLU A 187 -25.43 -3.23 -19.40
C GLU A 187 -24.64 -4.38 -20.05
N LYS A 188 -23.48 -4.75 -19.50
CA LYS A 188 -22.64 -5.85 -19.99
C LYS A 188 -22.11 -6.69 -18.84
N VAL A 189 -21.75 -7.93 -19.15
CA VAL A 189 -21.25 -8.92 -18.18
C VAL A 189 -19.76 -8.70 -17.87
N SER A 190 -19.01 -8.07 -18.77
CA SER A 190 -17.56 -7.86 -18.63
C SER A 190 -17.09 -6.54 -19.22
N TYR A 191 -16.09 -5.94 -18.56
CA TYR A 191 -15.43 -4.72 -18.97
C TYR A 191 -13.93 -4.88 -18.83
N LEU A 192 -13.19 -4.35 -19.81
CA LEU A 192 -11.75 -4.14 -19.69
C LEU A 192 -11.50 -2.65 -19.51
N VAL A 193 -10.91 -2.27 -18.38
CA VAL A 193 -10.50 -0.89 -18.12
C VAL A 193 -8.99 -0.80 -18.31
N ASN A 194 -8.58 -0.16 -19.41
CA ASN A 194 -7.17 0.16 -19.61
C ASN A 194 -6.83 1.43 -18.83
N ILE A 195 -6.15 1.24 -17.70
CA ILE A 195 -5.59 2.35 -16.93
C ILE A 195 -4.29 2.77 -17.62
N ILE A 196 -4.37 3.84 -18.42
CA ILE A 196 -3.21 4.48 -19.01
C ILE A 196 -2.73 5.53 -18.00
N ALA A 197 -1.60 5.28 -17.34
CA ALA A 197 -0.90 6.35 -16.64
C ALA A 197 -0.43 7.36 -17.70
N ILE A 198 -0.96 8.59 -17.63
CA ILE A 198 -0.47 9.69 -18.46
C ILE A 198 0.91 10.03 -17.91
N ASN A 199 1.95 9.68 -18.67
CA ASN A 199 3.33 10.07 -18.37
C ASN A 199 3.53 11.56 -18.65
#